data_AF-T2B224-F1
#
_entry.id   AF-T2B224-F1
#
_cell.length_a   1.000
_cell.length_b   1.000
_cell.length_c   1.000
_cell.angle_alpha   90.00
_cell.angle_beta   90.00
_cell.angle_gamma   90.00
#
_symmetry.space_group_name_H-M   'P 1'
#
loop_
_entity.id
_entity.type
_entity.pdbx_description
1 polymer ?
#
loop_
_entity_poly.entity_id
_entity_poly.type
_entity_poly.pdbx_seq_one_letter_code
_entity_poly.pdbx_strand_id
1 'polypeptide(L)'
;MSIFKRRPQGALGEVVRATRARIWQARARGLCAAVLSIGWVASVQASLVIEGTRVVYKAGAPEVVVKMSNEGTVASLMQAWIDDGRADATPDQMNVPFFLTPPLARVEPGKGQALRIFHTDGGQALPQDRESLFWLNVLDVPPKADGVEDSGGILQISVRTRLKMFFRPKGLKGSADNAASDLTFRIAPGGKLLISNPTPYYINLREASYGPQEHPTQRYPSMMIAPFASATLDLGAARPASIRYASISDLGAIFFFEKEVGKQ
;
A
#
# COMPACT_ATOMS: atom_id res chain seq x y z
N MET A 1 -73.09 -0.14 61.64
CA MET A 1 -73.43 -0.28 60.20
C MET A 1 -72.34 0.44 59.40
N SER A 2 -71.45 -0.33 58.78
CA SER A 2 -70.29 0.14 58.02
C SER A 2 -70.64 0.11 56.54
N ILE A 3 -70.44 1.21 55.79
CA ILE A 3 -70.40 1.19 54.32
C ILE A 3 -69.33 2.19 53.81
N PHE A 4 -68.12 1.68 53.66
CA PHE A 4 -67.22 1.73 52.50
C PHE A 4 -67.33 2.82 51.41
N LYS A 5 -66.34 3.72 51.37
CA LYS A 5 -65.34 3.97 50.30
C LYS A 5 -65.76 3.78 48.82
N ARG A 6 -65.62 4.84 48.01
CA ARG A 6 -65.04 4.78 46.64
C ARG A 6 -64.22 6.02 46.34
N ARG A 7 -62.90 5.86 46.11
CA ARG A 7 -62.04 6.85 45.44
C ARG A 7 -62.13 6.60 43.93
N PRO A 8 -62.15 7.64 43.08
CA PRO A 8 -62.07 7.44 41.63
C PRO A 8 -60.64 7.06 41.23
N GLN A 9 -60.47 5.86 40.69
CA GLN A 9 -59.22 5.28 40.19
C GLN A 9 -58.92 5.60 38.70
N GLY A 10 -59.61 6.58 38.09
CA GLY A 10 -59.58 6.76 36.62
C GLY A 10 -58.47 7.65 36.05
N ALA A 11 -58.11 8.76 36.72
CA ALA A 11 -57.37 9.84 36.06
C ALA A 11 -55.87 9.58 35.84
N LEU A 12 -55.24 8.75 36.67
CA LEU A 12 -53.80 8.46 36.56
C LEU A 12 -53.47 7.41 35.49
N GLY A 13 -54.42 6.56 35.10
CA GLY A 13 -54.20 5.50 34.12
C GLY A 13 -54.16 5.98 32.67
N GLU A 14 -55.00 6.96 32.32
CA GLU A 14 -55.10 7.50 30.96
C GLU A 14 -53.90 8.39 30.61
N VAL A 15 -53.44 9.22 31.55
CA VAL A 15 -52.27 10.06 31.35
C VAL A 15 -51.02 9.20 31.11
N VAL A 16 -50.82 8.14 31.90
CA VAL A 16 -49.65 7.23 31.76
C VAL A 16 -49.68 6.42 30.44
N ARG A 17 -50.88 6.07 29.93
CA ARG A 17 -51.02 5.39 28.63
C ARG A 17 -50.72 6.32 27.45
N ALA A 18 -51.16 7.58 27.51
CA ALA A 18 -50.90 8.57 26.47
C ALA A 18 -49.41 8.93 26.35
N THR A 19 -48.68 9.02 27.48
CA THR A 19 -47.22 9.29 27.46
C THR A 19 -46.43 8.10 26.92
N ARG A 20 -46.81 6.87 27.26
CA ARG A 20 -46.15 5.65 26.75
C ARG A 20 -46.31 5.45 25.24
N ALA A 21 -47.47 5.80 24.67
CA ALA A 21 -47.72 5.71 23.23
C ALA A 21 -46.91 6.74 22.41
N ARG A 22 -46.77 7.98 22.91
CA ARG A 22 -45.94 9.02 22.29
C ARG A 22 -44.44 8.70 22.33
N ILE A 23 -43.97 8.06 23.41
CA ILE A 23 -42.58 7.62 23.56
C ILE A 23 -42.25 6.43 22.63
N TRP A 24 -43.21 5.53 22.37
CA TRP A 24 -43.05 4.44 21.41
C TRP A 24 -42.99 4.93 19.95
N GLN A 25 -43.82 5.92 19.58
CA GLN A 25 -43.76 6.52 18.24
C GLN A 25 -42.49 7.36 17.99
N ALA A 26 -41.96 8.02 19.02
CA ALA A 26 -40.69 8.75 18.94
C ALA A 26 -39.47 7.82 18.83
N ARG A 27 -39.48 6.68 19.53
CA ARG A 27 -38.41 5.67 19.46
C ARG A 27 -38.38 4.89 18.15
N ALA A 28 -39.55 4.59 17.56
CA ALA A 28 -39.62 3.93 16.25
C ALA A 28 -39.14 4.83 15.09
N ARG A 29 -39.37 6.15 15.18
CA ARG A 29 -38.88 7.12 14.18
C ARG A 29 -37.38 7.41 14.29
N GLY A 30 -36.82 7.42 15.51
CA GLY A 30 -35.38 7.56 15.72
C GLY A 30 -34.57 6.35 15.25
N LEU A 31 -35.11 5.13 15.38
CA LEU A 31 -34.46 3.92 14.90
C LEU A 31 -34.42 3.83 13.37
N CYS A 32 -35.45 4.31 12.66
CA CYS A 32 -35.45 4.35 11.20
C CYS A 32 -34.46 5.39 10.63
N ALA A 33 -34.27 6.52 11.31
CA ALA A 33 -33.31 7.54 10.88
C ALA A 33 -31.84 7.13 11.12
N ALA A 34 -31.56 6.35 12.17
CA ALA A 34 -30.22 5.85 12.47
C ALA A 34 -29.79 4.67 11.59
N VAL A 35 -30.74 3.88 11.04
CA VAL A 35 -30.43 2.81 10.08
C VAL A 35 -30.19 3.37 8.67
N LEU A 36 -30.73 4.54 8.33
CA LEU A 36 -30.50 5.22 7.04
C LEU A 36 -29.16 5.99 6.95
N SER A 37 -28.43 6.14 8.06
CA SER A 37 -27.16 6.89 8.10
C SER A 37 -25.91 6.01 8.10
N ILE A 38 -26.06 4.69 8.06
CA ILE A 38 -24.95 3.74 7.93
C ILE A 38 -24.83 3.36 6.45
N GLY A 39 -23.84 3.91 5.77
CA GLY A 39 -23.29 3.28 4.56
C GLY A 39 -23.41 4.03 3.25
N TRP A 40 -23.15 5.34 3.21
CA TRP A 40 -22.53 5.94 2.03
C TRP A 40 -21.04 6.08 2.30
N VAL A 41 -20.35 4.95 2.37
CA VAL A 41 -18.91 4.96 2.12
C VAL A 41 -18.81 5.18 0.62
N ALA A 42 -18.55 6.42 0.20
CA ALA A 42 -18.17 6.68 -1.18
C ALA A 42 -16.93 5.81 -1.43
N SER A 43 -17.09 4.73 -2.18
CA SER A 43 -15.97 3.99 -2.72
C SER A 43 -15.23 4.99 -3.60
N VAL A 44 -14.05 5.43 -3.15
CA VAL A 44 -13.07 6.02 -4.06
C VAL A 44 -12.74 4.90 -5.03
N GLN A 45 -13.39 4.92 -6.19
CA GLN A 45 -13.09 4.01 -7.29
C GLN A 45 -11.84 4.58 -7.95
N ALA A 46 -10.68 3.97 -7.67
CA ALA A 46 -9.52 4.14 -8.52
C ALA A 46 -9.93 3.70 -9.93
N SER A 47 -9.64 4.51 -10.96
CA SER A 47 -9.98 4.07 -12.32
C SER A 47 -9.12 2.86 -12.64
N LEU A 48 -7.79 2.96 -12.54
CA LEU A 48 -6.90 1.86 -12.88
C LEU A 48 -6.34 1.10 -11.65
N VAL A 49 -6.58 -0.20 -11.59
CA VAL A 49 -6.07 -1.11 -10.55
C VAL A 49 -5.04 -2.06 -11.17
N ILE A 50 -3.83 -2.09 -10.62
CA ILE A 50 -2.73 -2.94 -11.10
C ILE A 50 -2.66 -4.22 -10.27
N GLU A 51 -2.55 -5.36 -10.92
CA GLU A 51 -2.33 -6.65 -10.26
C GLU A 51 -0.91 -6.72 -9.71
N GLY A 52 -0.80 -6.71 -8.38
CA GLY A 52 0.46 -6.77 -7.66
C GLY A 52 1.01 -5.40 -7.26
N THR A 53 2.04 -5.40 -6.41
CA THR A 53 2.63 -4.17 -5.82
C THR A 53 4.08 -3.93 -6.23
N ARG A 54 4.63 -4.83 -7.06
CA ARG A 54 5.99 -4.82 -7.57
C ARG A 54 6.12 -5.78 -8.75
N VAL A 55 7.18 -5.61 -9.52
CA VAL A 55 7.52 -6.43 -10.68
C VAL A 55 8.86 -7.12 -10.40
N VAL A 56 8.96 -8.42 -10.68
CA VAL A 56 10.22 -9.16 -10.61
C VAL A 56 10.53 -9.72 -11.99
N TYR A 57 11.54 -9.15 -12.65
CA TYR A 57 12.07 -9.61 -13.92
C TYR A 57 13.21 -10.60 -13.69
N LYS A 58 12.93 -11.89 -13.83
CA LYS A 58 13.95 -12.93 -13.75
C LYS A 58 14.78 -12.93 -15.04
N ALA A 59 16.10 -12.86 -14.91
CA ALA A 59 17.00 -12.88 -16.06
C ALA A 59 16.77 -14.13 -16.93
N GLY A 60 16.69 -13.94 -18.24
CA GLY A 60 16.38 -14.98 -19.22
C GLY A 60 14.90 -15.34 -19.37
N ALA A 61 14.00 -14.69 -18.63
CA ALA A 61 12.59 -14.66 -19.03
C ALA A 61 12.45 -13.82 -20.31
N PRO A 62 11.59 -14.21 -21.27
CA PRO A 62 11.41 -13.43 -22.50
C PRO A 62 10.69 -12.11 -22.21
N GLU A 63 9.69 -12.14 -21.34
CA GLU A 63 8.91 -10.98 -20.91
C GLU A 63 8.39 -11.17 -19.49
N VAL A 64 7.96 -10.06 -18.87
CA VAL A 64 7.08 -10.06 -17.71
C VAL A 64 5.80 -9.32 -18.07
N VAL A 65 4.66 -9.91 -17.70
CA VAL A 65 3.34 -9.31 -17.95
C VAL A 65 2.79 -8.75 -16.65
N VAL A 66 2.49 -7.45 -16.65
CA VAL A 66 1.78 -6.76 -15.58
C VAL A 66 0.35 -6.52 -16.04
N LYS A 67 -0.61 -7.10 -15.31
CA LYS A 67 -2.03 -6.95 -15.63
C LYS A 67 -2.63 -5.82 -14.80
N MET A 68 -3.64 -5.19 -15.35
CA MET A 68 -4.41 -4.15 -14.69
C MET A 68 -5.83 -4.12 -15.24
N SER A 69 -6.75 -3.52 -14.50
CA SER A 69 -8.14 -3.35 -14.87
C SER A 69 -8.62 -1.94 -14.59
N ASN A 70 -9.47 -1.42 -15.46
CA ASN A 70 -10.20 -0.20 -15.18
C ASN A 70 -11.45 -0.53 -14.36
N GLU A 71 -11.41 -0.32 -13.05
CA GLU A 71 -12.55 -0.48 -12.12
C GLU A 71 -13.39 0.80 -11.98
N GLY A 72 -13.02 1.85 -12.70
CA GLY A 72 -13.78 3.10 -12.81
C GLY A 72 -14.99 2.99 -13.73
N THR A 73 -15.78 4.05 -13.74
CA THR A 73 -17.00 4.19 -14.56
C THR A 73 -16.76 4.89 -15.90
N VAL A 74 -15.55 5.41 -16.13
CA VAL A 74 -15.15 6.12 -17.36
C VAL A 74 -13.86 5.54 -17.93
N ALA A 75 -13.62 5.71 -19.22
CA ALA A 75 -12.40 5.25 -19.86
C ALA A 75 -11.19 6.03 -19.36
N SER A 76 -10.05 5.37 -19.15
CA SER A 76 -8.79 6.00 -18.74
C SER A 76 -7.77 5.96 -19.88
N LEU A 77 -6.96 7.00 -20.00
CA LEU A 77 -5.73 6.96 -20.80
C LEU A 77 -4.56 6.59 -19.88
N MET A 78 -4.04 5.38 -20.05
CA MET A 78 -2.89 4.86 -19.33
C MET A 78 -1.60 5.17 -20.09
N GLN A 79 -0.65 5.81 -19.44
CA GLN A 79 0.74 5.92 -19.92
C GLN A 79 1.68 5.14 -18.99
N ALA A 80 2.63 4.40 -19.55
CA ALA A 80 3.59 3.60 -18.78
C ALA A 80 5.04 3.78 -19.25
N TRP A 81 5.97 3.82 -18.29
CA TRP A 81 7.42 3.90 -18.55
C TRP A 81 8.22 3.31 -17.37
N ILE A 82 9.49 2.97 -17.61
CA ILE A 82 10.41 2.48 -16.57
C ILE A 82 11.46 3.56 -16.28
N ASP A 83 11.76 3.79 -15.00
CA ASP A 83 12.80 4.70 -14.54
C ASP A 83 13.87 4.00 -13.68
N ASP A 84 15.00 4.68 -13.47
CA ASP A 84 16.19 4.20 -12.73
C ASP A 84 16.22 4.62 -11.25
N GLY A 85 15.11 5.15 -10.73
CA GLY A 85 15.02 5.73 -9.38
C GLY A 85 14.81 7.24 -9.39
N ARG A 86 15.17 7.95 -10.46
CA ARG A 86 14.95 9.40 -10.60
C ARG A 86 13.48 9.68 -10.93
N ALA A 87 12.66 9.92 -9.91
CA ALA A 87 11.22 10.08 -10.07
C ALA A 87 10.80 11.26 -10.96
N ASP A 88 11.58 12.35 -10.90
CA ASP A 88 11.27 13.62 -11.56
C ASP A 88 11.91 13.77 -12.94
N ALA A 89 12.78 12.84 -13.33
CA ALA A 89 13.37 12.84 -14.67
C ALA A 89 12.32 12.39 -15.70
N THR A 90 12.37 13.00 -16.88
CA THR A 90 11.44 12.69 -17.97
C THR A 90 11.84 11.39 -18.67
N PRO A 91 10.91 10.66 -19.31
CA PRO A 91 11.22 9.38 -19.96
C PRO A 91 12.36 9.44 -20.98
N ASP A 92 12.55 10.57 -21.67
CA ASP A 92 13.64 10.82 -22.62
C ASP A 92 15.04 10.90 -21.98
N GLN A 93 15.10 11.12 -20.66
CA GLN A 93 16.34 11.15 -19.88
C GLN A 93 16.68 9.78 -19.25
N MET A 94 15.82 8.78 -19.45
CA MET A 94 15.98 7.45 -18.88
C MET A 94 16.82 6.57 -19.80
N ASN A 95 17.94 6.07 -19.27
CA ASN A 95 18.71 5.02 -19.91
C ASN A 95 18.58 3.74 -19.07
N VAL A 96 17.56 2.95 -19.36
CA VAL A 96 17.28 1.68 -18.68
C VAL A 96 17.28 0.54 -19.70
N PRO A 97 17.78 -0.67 -19.37
CA PRO A 97 17.85 -1.79 -20.30
C PRO A 97 16.50 -2.53 -20.42
N PHE A 98 15.40 -1.77 -20.51
CA PHE A 98 14.05 -2.31 -20.62
C PHE A 98 13.21 -1.49 -21.58
N PHE A 99 12.30 -2.17 -22.30
CA PHE A 99 11.18 -1.53 -22.97
C PHE A 99 9.88 -2.21 -22.56
N LEU A 100 8.77 -1.51 -22.78
CA LEU A 100 7.44 -2.00 -22.46
C LEU A 100 6.45 -1.68 -23.57
N THR A 101 5.38 -2.47 -23.63
CA THR A 101 4.30 -2.27 -24.60
C THR A 101 2.93 -2.67 -24.03
N PRO A 102 1.87 -1.90 -24.32
CA PRO A 102 1.91 -0.59 -24.96
C PRO A 102 2.37 0.52 -23.99
N PRO A 103 3.15 1.52 -24.43
CA PRO A 103 3.52 2.66 -23.57
C PRO A 103 2.37 3.64 -23.33
N LEU A 104 1.33 3.58 -24.17
CA LEU A 104 0.12 4.37 -24.07
C LEU A 104 -1.07 3.51 -24.52
N ALA A 105 -2.13 3.44 -23.71
CA ALA A 105 -3.34 2.72 -24.07
C ALA A 105 -4.58 3.40 -23.48
N ARG A 106 -5.69 3.34 -24.21
CA ARG A 106 -7.01 3.67 -23.68
C ARG A 106 -7.63 2.41 -23.08
N VAL A 107 -8.05 2.46 -21.83
CA VAL A 107 -8.65 1.34 -21.10
C VAL A 107 -10.10 1.68 -20.78
N GLU A 108 -11.03 0.96 -21.43
CA GLU A 108 -12.47 1.16 -21.23
C GLU A 108 -12.94 0.68 -19.85
N PRO A 109 -14.06 1.21 -19.32
CA PRO A 109 -14.64 0.78 -18.04
C PRO A 109 -14.84 -0.73 -17.97
N GLY A 110 -14.44 -1.34 -16.85
CA GLY A 110 -14.55 -2.78 -16.60
C GLY A 110 -13.67 -3.65 -17.50
N LYS A 111 -12.75 -3.06 -18.29
CA LYS A 111 -11.82 -3.81 -19.14
C LYS A 111 -10.45 -3.94 -18.51
N GLY A 112 -9.80 -5.06 -18.81
CA GLY A 112 -8.41 -5.31 -18.47
C GLY A 112 -7.44 -4.78 -19.52
N GLN A 113 -6.24 -4.43 -19.10
CA GLN A 113 -5.08 -4.13 -19.94
C GLN A 113 -3.88 -4.96 -19.43
N ALA A 114 -3.04 -5.38 -20.37
CA ALA A 114 -1.78 -6.04 -20.05
C ALA A 114 -0.60 -5.21 -20.56
N LEU A 115 0.34 -4.93 -19.68
CA LEU A 115 1.62 -4.32 -20.00
C LEU A 115 2.68 -5.41 -20.07
N ARG A 116 3.40 -5.50 -21.18
CA ARG A 116 4.51 -6.45 -21.37
C ARG A 116 5.82 -5.71 -21.24
N ILE A 117 6.74 -6.23 -20.44
CA ILE A 117 8.06 -5.66 -20.19
C ILE A 117 9.11 -6.63 -20.72
N PHE A 118 10.12 -6.11 -21.40
CA PHE A 118 11.20 -6.86 -22.03
C PHE A 118 12.54 -6.28 -21.61
N HIS A 119 13.52 -7.14 -21.35
CA HIS A 119 14.91 -6.76 -21.15
C HIS A 119 15.62 -6.58 -22.49
N THR A 120 16.47 -5.57 -22.63
CA THR A 120 17.28 -5.35 -23.82
C THR A 120 18.72 -5.78 -23.59
N ASP A 121 19.17 -6.77 -24.35
CA ASP A 121 20.55 -7.28 -24.25
C ASP A 121 21.61 -6.27 -24.74
N GLY A 122 21.19 -5.20 -25.44
CA GLY A 122 22.05 -4.10 -25.91
C GLY A 122 22.09 -2.87 -24.98
N GLY A 123 21.45 -2.93 -23.81
CA GLY A 123 21.45 -1.84 -22.83
C GLY A 123 22.66 -1.83 -21.91
N GLN A 124 22.60 -1.02 -20.85
CA GLN A 124 23.62 -1.02 -19.78
C GLN A 124 23.73 -2.41 -19.15
N ALA A 125 24.95 -2.96 -19.09
CA ALA A 125 25.20 -4.24 -18.44
C ALA A 125 24.81 -4.18 -16.96
N LEU A 126 23.92 -5.09 -16.54
CA LEU A 126 23.47 -5.19 -15.15
C LEU A 126 24.38 -6.13 -14.35
N PRO A 127 24.60 -5.85 -13.04
CA PRO A 127 25.26 -6.78 -12.13
C PRO A 127 24.64 -8.18 -12.19
N GLN A 128 25.48 -9.21 -12.23
CA GLN A 128 25.05 -10.60 -12.26
C GLN A 128 25.12 -11.27 -10.87
N ASP A 129 25.76 -10.61 -9.90
CA ASP A 129 25.96 -11.08 -8.54
C ASP A 129 24.89 -10.59 -7.54
N ARG A 130 24.00 -9.69 -7.98
CA ARG A 130 22.94 -9.07 -7.15
C ARG A 130 21.78 -8.56 -7.98
N GLU A 131 20.67 -8.30 -7.31
CA GLU A 131 19.53 -7.61 -7.92
C GLU A 131 19.87 -6.17 -8.33
N SER A 132 19.17 -5.71 -9.37
CA SER A 132 19.12 -4.29 -9.76
C SER A 132 17.70 -3.75 -9.57
N LEU A 133 17.57 -2.49 -9.16
CA LEU A 133 16.29 -1.86 -8.91
C LEU A 133 15.97 -0.81 -9.98
N PHE A 134 14.74 -0.88 -10.46
CA PHE A 134 14.08 0.08 -11.36
C PHE A 134 12.69 0.39 -10.81
N TRP A 135 11.95 1.26 -11.49
CA TRP A 135 10.57 1.52 -11.15
C TRP A 135 9.69 1.54 -12.39
N LEU A 136 8.58 0.79 -12.33
CA LEU A 136 7.50 0.90 -13.29
C LEU A 136 6.58 2.04 -12.87
N ASN A 137 6.32 2.95 -13.79
CA ASN A 137 5.36 4.04 -13.64
C ASN A 137 4.14 3.75 -14.50
N VAL A 138 2.97 3.94 -13.91
CA VAL A 138 1.68 3.89 -14.61
C VAL A 138 0.92 5.15 -14.24
N LEU A 139 0.72 6.02 -15.22
CA LEU A 139 -0.05 7.25 -15.11
C LEU A 139 -1.46 7.01 -15.65
N ASP A 140 -2.45 7.17 -14.78
CA ASP A 140 -3.87 7.15 -15.09
C ASP A 140 -4.36 8.58 -15.32
N VAL A 141 -4.76 8.87 -16.57
CA VAL A 141 -5.31 10.17 -16.97
C VAL A 141 -6.79 10.00 -17.30
N PRO A 142 -7.71 10.56 -16.47
CA PRO A 142 -9.14 10.50 -16.75
C PRO A 142 -9.51 11.40 -17.94
N PRO A 143 -10.68 11.17 -18.57
CA PRO A 143 -11.17 12.05 -19.62
C PRO A 143 -11.50 13.42 -19.02
N LYS A 144 -11.53 14.45 -19.86
CA LYS A 144 -12.06 15.76 -19.44
C LYS A 144 -13.53 15.60 -19.07
N ALA A 145 -13.98 16.32 -18.04
CA ALA A 145 -15.39 16.32 -17.67
C ALA A 145 -16.23 16.96 -18.79
N ASP A 146 -17.27 16.25 -19.24
CA ASP A 146 -18.22 16.78 -20.22
C ASP A 146 -19.15 17.82 -19.58
N GLY A 147 -19.52 18.86 -20.33
CA GLY A 147 -20.59 19.80 -19.95
C GLY A 147 -20.20 20.88 -18.94
N VAL A 148 -18.93 21.01 -18.59
CA VAL A 148 -18.41 22.18 -17.88
C VAL A 148 -17.85 23.14 -18.92
N GLU A 149 -18.66 24.13 -19.33
CA GLU A 149 -18.12 25.31 -20.01
C GLU A 149 -17.00 25.93 -19.17
N ASP A 150 -16.07 26.65 -19.80
CA ASP A 150 -14.90 27.35 -19.21
C ASP A 150 -15.22 28.37 -18.08
N SER A 151 -16.42 28.32 -17.51
CA SER A 151 -16.98 29.23 -16.51
C SER A 151 -16.73 28.81 -15.04
N GLY A 152 -15.92 27.79 -14.78
CA GLY A 152 -15.50 27.43 -13.42
C GLY A 152 -14.31 26.47 -13.38
N GLY A 153 -13.36 26.70 -12.46
CA GLY A 153 -12.13 25.92 -12.37
C GLY A 153 -12.38 24.42 -12.10
N ILE A 154 -12.15 23.59 -13.12
CA ILE A 154 -12.21 22.13 -13.00
C ILE A 154 -10.92 21.64 -12.36
N LEU A 155 -11.03 20.92 -11.23
CA LEU A 155 -9.93 20.17 -10.67
C LEU A 155 -9.87 18.79 -11.34
N GLN A 156 -8.93 18.62 -12.27
CA GLN A 156 -8.63 17.32 -12.87
C GLN A 156 -7.44 16.67 -12.16
N ILE A 157 -7.66 15.48 -11.61
CA ILE A 157 -6.64 14.72 -10.89
C ILE A 157 -6.18 13.55 -11.77
N SER A 158 -4.88 13.44 -12.01
CA SER A 158 -4.26 12.26 -12.62
C SER A 158 -3.39 11.57 -11.58
N VAL A 159 -3.37 10.23 -11.58
CA VAL A 159 -2.68 9.45 -10.55
C VAL A 159 -1.53 8.68 -11.19
N ARG A 160 -0.31 8.88 -10.68
CA ARG A 160 0.87 8.08 -11.05
C ARG A 160 1.13 7.04 -9.97
N THR A 161 0.92 5.77 -10.30
CA THR A 161 1.35 4.65 -9.46
C THR A 161 2.79 4.28 -9.83
N ARG A 162 3.66 4.17 -8.82
CA ARG A 162 5.07 3.82 -9.01
C ARG A 162 5.39 2.52 -8.27
N LEU A 163 5.70 1.47 -9.02
CA LEU A 163 5.96 0.12 -8.52
C LEU A 163 7.44 -0.18 -8.62
N LYS A 164 8.00 -0.79 -7.57
CA LYS A 164 9.38 -1.30 -7.64
C LYS A 164 9.47 -2.41 -8.67
N MET A 165 10.51 -2.37 -9.49
CA MET A 165 10.84 -3.39 -10.47
C MET A 165 12.24 -3.93 -10.20
N PHE A 166 12.34 -5.21 -9.86
CA PHE A 166 13.61 -5.87 -9.58
C PHE A 166 14.04 -6.67 -10.79
N PHE A 167 15.24 -6.43 -11.30
CA PHE A 167 15.92 -7.36 -12.19
C PHE A 167 16.71 -8.36 -11.35
N ARG A 168 16.43 -9.65 -11.53
CA ARG A 168 17.01 -10.74 -10.74
C ARG A 168 17.85 -11.66 -11.63
N PRO A 169 19.20 -11.57 -11.56
CA PRO A 169 20.10 -12.50 -12.24
C PRO A 169 19.83 -13.98 -11.92
N LYS A 170 20.28 -14.87 -12.81
CA LYS A 170 20.27 -16.32 -12.55
C LYS A 170 21.39 -16.67 -11.56
N GLY A 171 21.15 -17.65 -10.70
CA GLY A 171 22.20 -18.22 -9.84
C GLY A 171 22.54 -17.43 -8.57
N LEU A 172 21.73 -16.42 -8.20
CA LEU A 172 21.88 -15.76 -6.90
C LEU A 172 21.73 -16.78 -5.77
N LYS A 173 22.59 -16.68 -4.75
CA LYS A 173 22.54 -17.55 -3.56
C LYS A 173 21.33 -17.21 -2.70
N GLY A 174 20.65 -18.23 -2.16
CA GLY A 174 19.47 -18.06 -1.31
C GLY A 174 18.21 -17.68 -2.11
N SER A 175 17.20 -17.14 -1.44
CA SER A 175 15.95 -16.67 -2.06
C SER A 175 15.57 -15.28 -1.52
N ALA A 176 14.84 -14.51 -2.33
CA ALA A 176 14.35 -13.20 -1.91
C ALA A 176 13.42 -13.27 -0.68
N ASP A 177 12.60 -14.32 -0.59
CA ASP A 177 11.68 -14.52 0.55
C ASP A 177 12.42 -14.75 1.87
N ASN A 178 13.58 -15.41 1.83
CA ASN A 178 14.38 -15.68 3.02
C ASN A 178 15.42 -14.59 3.30
N ALA A 179 15.71 -13.71 2.33
CA ALA A 179 16.77 -12.71 2.48
C ALA A 179 16.60 -11.82 3.73
N ALA A 180 15.36 -11.52 4.10
CA ALA A 180 15.05 -10.72 5.29
C ALA A 180 15.54 -11.36 6.61
N SER A 181 15.52 -12.70 6.74
CA SER A 181 16.00 -13.37 7.96
C SER A 181 17.51 -13.23 8.17
N ASP A 182 18.25 -12.98 7.08
CA ASP A 182 19.70 -12.90 7.08
C ASP A 182 20.21 -11.49 7.43
N LEU A 183 19.31 -10.50 7.57
CA LEU A 183 19.68 -9.16 8.06
C LEU A 183 20.40 -9.27 9.40
N THR A 184 21.48 -8.51 9.59
CA THR A 184 22.16 -8.43 10.89
C THR A 184 22.02 -7.05 11.51
N PHE A 185 21.91 -7.01 12.83
CA PHE A 185 21.70 -5.78 13.59
C PHE A 185 22.87 -5.61 14.57
N ARG A 186 23.56 -4.48 14.50
CA ARG A 186 24.67 -4.16 15.42
C ARG A 186 24.63 -2.71 15.83
N ILE A 187 25.10 -2.40 17.04
CA ILE A 187 25.28 -1.01 17.46
C ILE A 187 26.62 -0.53 16.92
N ALA A 188 26.58 0.48 16.05
CA ALA A 188 27.77 1.12 15.52
C ALA A 188 28.38 2.10 16.53
N PRO A 189 29.67 2.46 16.39
CA PRO A 189 30.26 3.58 17.12
C PRO A 189 29.41 4.84 16.96
N GLY A 190 29.10 5.52 18.07
CA GLY A 190 28.15 6.64 18.10
C GLY A 190 26.71 6.25 18.43
N GLY A 191 26.44 4.98 18.77
CA GLY A 191 25.16 4.56 19.36
C GLY A 191 24.02 4.33 18.38
N LYS A 192 24.29 4.41 17.07
CA LYS A 192 23.30 4.12 16.02
C LYS A 192 23.15 2.61 15.81
N LEU A 193 21.95 2.16 15.48
CA LEU A 193 21.73 0.81 15.00
C LEU A 193 22.15 0.72 13.53
N LEU A 194 23.04 -0.20 13.21
CA LEU A 194 23.35 -0.56 11.84
C LEU A 194 22.67 -1.87 11.47
N ILE A 195 21.91 -1.82 10.40
CA ILE A 195 21.27 -2.96 9.76
C ILE A 195 22.09 -3.32 8.54
N SER A 196 22.60 -4.55 8.45
CA SER A 196 23.38 -5.00 7.29
C SER A 196 22.63 -6.07 6.52
N ASN A 197 22.56 -5.92 5.20
CA ASN A 197 22.02 -6.92 4.29
C ASN A 197 23.18 -7.68 3.63
N PRO A 198 23.49 -8.90 4.06
CA PRO A 198 24.57 -9.70 3.47
C PRO A 198 24.14 -10.42 2.18
N THR A 199 22.89 -10.25 1.73
CA THR A 199 22.30 -11.04 0.64
C THR A 199 22.36 -10.31 -0.70
N PRO A 200 22.23 -11.04 -1.83
CA PRO A 200 22.17 -10.43 -3.16
C PRO A 200 20.79 -9.81 -3.51
N TYR A 201 19.85 -9.73 -2.55
CA TYR A 201 18.47 -9.27 -2.77
C TYR A 201 18.19 -7.93 -2.09
N TYR A 202 17.32 -7.10 -2.67
CA TYR A 202 16.78 -5.93 -2.00
C TYR A 202 15.78 -6.35 -0.91
N ILE A 203 15.95 -5.84 0.30
CA ILE A 203 15.04 -6.13 1.41
C ILE A 203 14.16 -4.92 1.70
N ASN A 204 12.85 -5.10 1.52
CA ASN A 204 11.84 -4.07 1.77
C ASN A 204 11.30 -4.21 3.19
N LEU A 205 11.80 -3.41 4.12
CA LEU A 205 11.26 -3.31 5.46
C LEU A 205 10.03 -2.40 5.45
N ARG A 206 8.89 -2.96 5.85
CA ARG A 206 7.65 -2.19 6.10
C ARG A 206 7.82 -1.34 7.36
N GLU A 207 8.40 -1.92 8.39
CA GLU A 207 8.67 -1.28 9.67
C GLU A 207 9.79 -2.00 10.41
N ALA A 208 10.45 -1.28 11.31
CA ALA A 208 11.33 -1.83 12.32
C ALA A 208 11.02 -1.18 13.67
N SER A 209 11.21 -1.91 14.77
CA SER A 209 10.90 -1.43 16.12
C SER A 209 11.67 -2.18 17.19
N TYR A 210 11.71 -1.61 18.40
CA TYR A 210 12.19 -2.30 19.60
C TYR A 210 11.28 -2.01 20.80
N GLY A 211 11.44 -2.77 21.88
CA GLY A 211 10.62 -2.69 23.09
C GLY A 211 9.48 -3.71 23.12
N PRO A 212 8.44 -3.54 23.94
CA PRO A 212 7.27 -4.45 24.00
C PRO A 212 6.51 -4.53 22.67
N GLN A 213 5.88 -5.67 22.36
CA GLN A 213 5.22 -5.91 21.06
C GLN A 213 4.00 -5.01 20.85
N GLU A 214 3.12 -4.92 21.84
CA GLU A 214 1.89 -4.11 21.76
C GLU A 214 2.19 -2.61 21.78
N HIS A 215 3.22 -2.22 22.53
CA HIS A 215 3.65 -0.84 22.71
C HIS A 215 5.16 -0.70 22.48
N PRO A 216 5.61 -0.68 21.21
CA PRO A 216 7.02 -0.52 20.89
C PRO A 216 7.52 0.82 21.40
N THR A 217 8.71 0.82 22.00
CA THR A 217 9.36 2.03 22.51
C THR A 217 9.66 3.01 21.39
N GLN A 218 10.05 2.50 20.22
CA GLN A 218 10.27 3.30 19.02
C GLN A 218 9.87 2.47 17.81
N ARG A 219 9.24 3.13 16.82
CA ARG A 219 8.98 2.58 15.49
C ARG A 219 9.73 3.40 14.45
N TYR A 220 10.30 2.71 13.49
CA TYR A 220 10.97 3.31 12.34
C TYR A 220 10.12 3.07 11.08
N PRO A 221 10.02 4.07 10.20
CA PRO A 221 9.23 3.97 8.99
C PRO A 221 9.84 2.95 8.02
N SER A 222 9.09 2.65 6.96
CA SER A 222 9.53 1.73 5.92
C SER A 222 10.86 2.17 5.31
N MET A 223 11.73 1.22 5.03
CA MET A 223 12.98 1.45 4.34
C MET A 223 13.35 0.27 3.45
N MET A 224 14.26 0.51 2.53
CA MET A 224 14.76 -0.53 1.62
C MET A 224 16.26 -0.63 1.78
N ILE A 225 16.75 -1.85 1.95
CA ILE A 225 18.18 -2.12 2.14
C ILE A 225 18.68 -2.82 0.89
N ALA A 226 19.60 -2.18 0.18
CA ALA A 226 20.17 -2.71 -1.05
C ALA A 226 21.00 -3.98 -0.81
N PRO A 227 21.21 -4.82 -1.84
CA PRO A 227 22.10 -5.97 -1.77
C PRO A 227 23.50 -5.58 -1.27
N PHE A 228 24.02 -6.35 -0.31
CA PHE A 228 25.36 -6.13 0.26
C PHE A 228 25.59 -4.75 0.87
N ALA A 229 24.52 -4.03 1.21
CA ALA A 229 24.58 -2.69 1.80
C ALA A 229 24.14 -2.70 3.27
N SER A 230 24.34 -1.55 3.91
CA SER A 230 23.86 -1.30 5.26
C SER A 230 23.04 -0.02 5.33
N ALA A 231 22.14 0.04 6.31
CA ALA A 231 21.39 1.23 6.67
C ALA A 231 21.53 1.51 8.16
N THR A 232 21.42 2.77 8.56
CA THR A 232 21.51 3.19 9.96
C THR A 232 20.19 3.74 10.47
N LEU A 233 19.81 3.37 11.69
CA LEU A 233 18.71 3.96 12.44
C LEU A 233 19.24 4.60 13.72
N ASP A 234 18.69 5.75 14.09
CA ASP A 234 19.05 6.43 15.33
C ASP A 234 18.31 5.81 16.52
N LEU A 235 19.06 5.28 17.48
CA LEU A 235 18.52 4.73 18.73
C LEU A 235 18.53 5.76 19.88
N GLY A 236 19.15 6.92 19.70
CA GLY A 236 19.51 7.80 20.81
C GLY A 236 20.32 7.06 21.88
N ALA A 237 19.86 7.14 23.13
CA ALA A 237 20.47 6.45 24.27
C ALA A 237 20.06 4.97 24.39
N ALA A 238 19.08 4.49 23.60
CA ALA A 238 18.57 3.13 23.73
C ALA A 238 19.60 2.08 23.29
N ARG A 239 19.60 0.93 23.97
CA ARG A 239 20.42 -0.24 23.66
C ARG A 239 19.53 -1.48 23.67
N PRO A 240 18.66 -1.64 22.65
CA PRO A 240 17.72 -2.75 22.62
C PRO A 240 18.45 -4.08 22.46
N ALA A 241 17.98 -5.12 23.15
CA ALA A 241 18.50 -6.48 23.02
C ALA A 241 18.09 -7.14 21.69
N SER A 242 16.91 -6.78 21.17
CA SER A 242 16.37 -7.30 19.91
C SER A 242 15.68 -6.21 19.10
N ILE A 243 15.59 -6.44 17.79
CA ILE A 243 14.83 -5.64 16.83
C ILE A 243 13.75 -6.53 16.22
N ARG A 244 12.51 -6.05 16.27
CA ARG A 244 11.40 -6.63 15.51
C ARG A 244 11.22 -5.85 14.23
N TYR A 245 11.01 -6.56 13.13
CA TYR A 245 10.84 -5.93 11.82
C TYR A 245 9.90 -6.75 10.96
N ALA A 246 9.26 -6.07 10.03
CA ALA A 246 8.40 -6.69 9.04
C ALA A 246 8.96 -6.45 7.65
N SER A 247 9.09 -7.50 6.85
CA SER A 247 9.53 -7.41 5.45
C SER A 247 8.38 -7.71 4.50
N ILE A 248 8.44 -7.15 3.29
CA ILE A 248 7.47 -7.41 2.23
C ILE A 248 8.11 -8.27 1.14
N SER A 249 7.52 -9.43 0.84
CA SER A 249 8.00 -10.39 -0.17
C SER A 249 7.69 -9.98 -1.61
N ASP A 250 8.14 -10.78 -2.58
CA ASP A 250 7.87 -10.55 -4.01
C ASP A 250 6.37 -10.50 -4.33
N LEU A 251 5.56 -11.28 -3.63
CA LEU A 251 4.10 -11.34 -3.80
C LEU A 251 3.34 -10.29 -2.97
N GLY A 252 4.06 -9.42 -2.25
CA GLY A 252 3.45 -8.42 -1.37
C GLY A 252 3.03 -8.95 0.01
N ALA A 253 3.33 -10.22 0.33
CA ALA A 253 3.06 -10.77 1.66
C ALA A 253 3.99 -10.14 2.71
N ILE A 254 3.51 -10.04 3.94
CA ILE A 254 4.26 -9.47 5.05
C ILE A 254 4.75 -10.58 5.96
N PHE A 255 6.06 -10.63 6.16
CA PHE A 255 6.70 -11.56 7.09
C PHE A 255 7.28 -10.79 8.27
N PHE A 256 7.05 -11.31 9.48
CA PHE A 256 7.50 -10.71 10.73
C PHE A 256 8.69 -11.48 11.28
N PHE A 257 9.68 -10.75 11.79
CA PHE A 257 10.91 -11.29 12.33
C PHE A 257 11.27 -10.58 13.63
N GLU A 258 12.03 -11.28 14.46
CA GLU A 258 12.74 -10.70 15.60
C GLU A 258 14.18 -11.20 15.57
N LYS A 259 15.14 -10.29 15.73
CA LYS A 259 16.56 -10.66 15.75
C LYS A 259 17.32 -9.91 16.84
N GLU A 260 18.19 -10.62 17.52
CA GLU A 260 19.04 -10.05 18.56
C GLU A 260 20.07 -9.08 17.97
N VAL A 261 20.35 -8.01 18.73
CA VAL A 261 21.37 -7.03 18.37
C VAL A 261 22.74 -7.54 18.81
N GLY A 262 23.69 -7.60 17.88
CA GLY A 262 25.07 -8.01 18.14
C GLY A 262 25.38 -9.48 17.90
N LYS A 263 24.38 -10.32 17.56
CA LYS A 263 24.61 -11.68 17.08
C LYS A 263 24.73 -11.70 15.54
N GLN A 264 25.73 -12.43 15.05
CA GLN A 264 25.94 -12.70 13.62
C GLN A 264 25.15 -13.93 13.20
#